data_AF-A0A7V8Y7X7-F1
#
_entry.id   AF-A0A7V8Y7X7-F1
#
_cell.length_a   1.000
_cell.length_b   1.000
_cell.length_c   1.000
_cell.angle_alpha   90.00
_cell.angle_beta   90.00
_cell.angle_gamma   90.00
#
_symmetry.space_group_name_H-M   'P 1'
#
loop_
_entity.id
_entity.type
_entity.pdbx_description
1 polymer ?
#
loop_
_entity_poly.entity_id
_entity_poly.type
_entity_poly.pdbx_seq_one_letter_code
_entity_poly.pdbx_strand_id
1 'polypeptide(L)'
;MMIRRRTRFVLGAMCAALCLATSLSAASAQEQQIPVMVQTVPGIQGIELTLDGTSFYPDQNGLALITVSQSGTYELGISTSDVADGVRHSFVRWSDGPSSQVRDVTVDSFTVLEAGFDTSYATAFSTVSPDGSPAEGGVERVTIRAYGGRKLTLEAGSETWLTAERVVAASGGLSSRPIDYEVEAIDDRPVPAGESEPFRLDADGTLTIEIDEPAVSAPRPAAAPAGAQEPASERALGAWILAATLLMVAAGAIVLGRARVRRVLRRLSIPRPAAALERAKGATDEWRSRREARRISVAGRRDAPPPDPAARTHVRVMLEGGRVIEGFRDASGIDSTDEFLCLIHVTRVLDESSKEVRSSPMDAFIPSSRIIRIEPVEDPASPVLTVDLRANGRTHVFHR
;
A
#
# COMPACT_ATOMS: atom_id res chain seq x y z
N MET A 1 38.09 -59.56 -72.39
CA MET A 1 37.83 -58.11 -72.26
C MET A 1 38.61 -57.60 -71.06
N MET A 2 39.65 -56.80 -71.35
CA MET A 2 40.33 -55.74 -70.56
C MET A 2 40.51 -55.85 -69.04
N ILE A 3 41.61 -55.43 -68.40
CA ILE A 3 43.02 -55.12 -68.71
C ILE A 3 43.64 -54.81 -67.32
N ARG A 4 44.85 -55.31 -67.06
CA ARG A 4 45.70 -54.92 -65.91
C ARG A 4 46.05 -53.42 -65.96
N ARG A 5 46.30 -52.78 -64.82
CA ARG A 5 47.55 -52.02 -64.59
C ARG A 5 47.78 -51.61 -63.13
N ARG A 6 49.02 -51.83 -62.71
CA ARG A 6 49.69 -51.41 -61.47
C ARG A 6 50.08 -49.92 -61.52
N THR A 7 50.62 -49.46 -60.39
CA THR A 7 51.70 -48.44 -60.22
C THR A 7 51.17 -46.99 -60.18
N ARG A 8 51.42 -46.15 -59.16
CA ARG A 8 52.69 -45.69 -58.56
C ARG A 8 52.44 -44.88 -57.27
N PHE A 9 53.38 -44.97 -56.32
CA PHE A 9 53.68 -43.96 -55.29
C PHE A 9 53.93 -42.58 -55.93
N VAL A 10 53.38 -41.51 -55.36
CA VAL A 10 54.06 -40.20 -55.27
C VAL A 10 53.72 -39.54 -53.92
N LEU A 11 54.79 -39.34 -53.17
CA LEU A 11 54.96 -38.52 -51.97
C LEU A 11 54.68 -37.05 -52.31
N GLY A 12 53.84 -36.36 -51.52
CA GLY A 12 53.49 -34.96 -51.79
C GLY A 12 53.07 -34.18 -50.56
N ALA A 13 54.08 -33.60 -49.90
CA ALA A 13 54.08 -32.28 -49.26
C ALA A 13 52.87 -31.81 -48.42
N MET A 14 53.14 -31.66 -47.12
CA MET A 14 53.15 -30.35 -46.46
C MET A 14 51.88 -29.49 -46.58
N CYS A 15 51.02 -29.58 -45.57
CA CYS A 15 50.37 -28.41 -44.97
C CYS A 15 49.87 -28.82 -43.58
N ALA A 16 50.76 -28.70 -42.59
CA ALA A 16 50.34 -28.53 -41.20
C ALA A 16 49.67 -27.15 -41.10
N ALA A 17 48.39 -27.10 -41.48
CA ALA A 17 47.51 -25.99 -41.17
C ALA A 17 47.21 -26.08 -39.68
N LEU A 18 48.13 -25.51 -38.89
CA LEU A 18 47.90 -25.15 -37.50
C LEU A 18 46.81 -24.07 -37.52
N CYS A 19 45.55 -24.49 -37.60
CA CYS A 19 44.41 -23.63 -37.33
C CYS A 19 44.54 -23.20 -35.89
N LEU A 20 45.12 -22.01 -35.69
CA LEU A 20 44.88 -21.16 -34.52
C LEU A 20 43.37 -20.95 -34.46
N ALA A 21 42.68 -21.90 -33.84
CA ALA A 21 41.34 -21.69 -33.33
C ALA A 21 41.48 -20.67 -32.21
N THR A 22 41.54 -19.39 -32.59
CA THR A 22 41.24 -18.29 -31.69
C THR A 22 39.79 -18.49 -31.29
N SER A 23 39.59 -19.16 -30.17
CA SER A 23 38.34 -19.16 -29.43
C SER A 23 38.06 -17.70 -29.10
N LEU A 24 37.34 -17.01 -29.99
CA LEU A 24 36.61 -15.81 -29.64
C LEU A 24 35.60 -16.28 -28.61
N SER A 25 36.01 -16.29 -27.34
CA SER A 25 35.08 -16.28 -26.22
C SER A 25 34.25 -15.04 -26.46
N ALA A 26 33.07 -15.22 -27.06
CA ALA A 26 32.02 -14.23 -27.03
C ALA A 26 31.86 -13.93 -25.54
N ALA A 27 32.35 -12.77 -25.12
CA ALA A 27 32.03 -12.24 -23.81
C ALA A 27 30.51 -12.17 -23.81
N SER A 28 29.88 -13.15 -23.18
CA SER A 28 28.45 -13.13 -22.92
C SER A 28 28.27 -11.89 -22.07
N ALA A 29 27.82 -10.80 -22.71
CA ALA A 29 27.34 -9.65 -22.00
C ALA A 29 26.26 -10.20 -21.06
N GLN A 30 26.59 -10.30 -19.78
CA GLN A 30 25.62 -10.71 -18.79
C GLN A 30 24.54 -9.63 -18.84
N GLU A 31 23.37 -10.03 -19.32
CA GLU A 31 22.22 -9.16 -19.41
C GLU A 31 21.92 -8.67 -18.00
N GLN A 32 22.13 -7.38 -17.76
CA GLN A 32 22.03 -6.80 -16.44
C GLN A 32 20.56 -6.81 -16.03
N GLN A 33 20.22 -7.65 -15.07
CA GLN A 33 18.87 -7.72 -14.52
C GLN A 33 18.68 -6.64 -13.45
N ILE A 34 17.75 -5.73 -13.68
CA ILE A 34 17.38 -4.66 -12.75
C ILE A 34 16.09 -5.09 -12.03
N PRO A 35 16.11 -5.27 -10.69
CA PRO A 35 14.94 -5.73 -9.97
C PRO A 35 13.91 -4.62 -9.77
N VAL A 36 12.63 -4.97 -9.91
CA VAL A 36 11.47 -4.14 -9.61
C VAL A 36 10.61 -4.91 -8.60
N MET A 37 10.41 -4.30 -7.44
CA MET A 37 9.63 -4.86 -6.35
C MET A 37 8.34 -4.07 -6.18
N VAL A 38 7.21 -4.75 -6.24
CA VAL A 38 5.89 -4.17 -5.97
C VAL A 38 5.31 -4.86 -4.74
N GLN A 39 4.93 -4.07 -3.74
CA GLN A 39 4.24 -4.54 -2.55
C GLN A 39 2.79 -4.05 -2.53
N THR A 40 1.83 -4.91 -2.26
CA THR A 40 0.45 -4.50 -2.00
C THR A 40 0.29 -4.10 -0.54
N VAL A 41 -0.52 -3.06 -0.28
CA VAL A 41 -0.86 -2.59 1.06
C VAL A 41 -2.39 -2.53 1.18
N PRO A 42 -3.04 -3.32 2.08
CA PRO A 42 -2.45 -4.41 2.86
C PRO A 42 -1.83 -5.49 1.97
N GLY A 43 -1.06 -6.40 2.55
CA GLY A 43 -0.43 -7.50 1.81
C GLY A 43 -1.49 -8.45 1.26
N ILE A 44 -1.83 -8.30 -0.02
CA ILE A 44 -2.83 -9.08 -0.75
C ILE A 44 -2.14 -9.95 -1.78
N GLN A 45 -2.37 -11.25 -1.69
CA GLN A 45 -1.88 -12.25 -2.63
C GLN A 45 -2.73 -12.29 -3.90
N GLY A 46 -2.12 -12.67 -5.02
CA GLY A 46 -2.87 -13.11 -6.21
C GLY A 46 -3.49 -12.00 -7.05
N ILE A 47 -3.36 -10.73 -6.65
CA ILE A 47 -3.72 -9.60 -7.53
C ILE A 47 -2.80 -9.62 -8.75
N GLU A 48 -3.38 -9.57 -9.95
CA GLU A 48 -2.58 -9.49 -11.17
C GLU A 48 -1.97 -8.09 -11.32
N LEU A 49 -0.65 -8.06 -11.41
CA LEU A 49 0.15 -6.90 -11.79
C LEU A 49 0.70 -7.12 -13.19
N THR A 50 0.85 -6.05 -13.98
CA THR A 50 1.44 -6.13 -15.32
C THR A 50 2.58 -5.12 -15.48
N LEU A 51 3.67 -5.52 -16.14
CA LEU A 51 4.78 -4.64 -16.51
C LEU A 51 5.05 -4.82 -18.00
N ASP A 52 4.77 -3.80 -18.82
CA ASP A 52 4.74 -3.88 -20.29
C ASP A 52 3.92 -5.09 -20.80
N GLY A 53 2.76 -5.32 -20.16
CA GLY A 53 1.88 -6.44 -20.47
C GLY A 53 2.34 -7.82 -19.96
N THR A 54 3.50 -7.92 -19.30
CA THR A 54 3.92 -9.16 -18.65
C THR A 54 3.27 -9.26 -17.27
N SER A 55 2.43 -10.27 -17.06
CA SER A 55 1.75 -10.50 -15.78
C SER A 55 2.66 -11.12 -14.72
N PHE A 56 2.50 -10.68 -13.49
CA PHE A 56 3.13 -11.24 -12.30
C PHE A 56 2.21 -11.06 -11.09
N TYR A 57 2.41 -11.86 -10.04
CA TYR A 57 1.48 -11.98 -8.93
C TYR A 57 2.21 -11.82 -7.60
N PRO A 58 1.71 -10.99 -6.68
CA PRO A 58 2.20 -10.93 -5.32
C PRO A 58 2.01 -12.26 -4.59
N ASP A 59 2.97 -12.61 -3.74
CA ASP A 59 2.94 -13.77 -2.87
C ASP A 59 1.99 -13.58 -1.67
N GLN A 60 2.01 -14.51 -0.72
CA GLN A 60 1.19 -14.46 0.50
C GLN A 60 1.45 -13.23 1.39
N ASN A 61 2.57 -12.52 1.22
CA ASN A 61 2.88 -11.28 1.94
C ASN A 61 2.50 -10.04 1.13
N GLY A 62 1.90 -10.22 -0.04
CA GLY A 62 1.63 -9.14 -0.97
C GLY A 62 2.88 -8.64 -1.69
N LEU A 63 3.95 -9.44 -1.78
CA LEU A 63 5.19 -9.03 -2.44
C LEU A 63 5.33 -9.68 -3.82
N ALA A 64 5.64 -8.88 -4.83
CA ALA A 64 5.96 -9.35 -6.17
C ALA A 64 7.31 -8.78 -6.62
N LEU A 65 8.21 -9.65 -7.07
CA LEU A 65 9.53 -9.29 -7.58
C LEU A 65 9.67 -9.73 -9.03
N ILE A 66 9.99 -8.77 -9.91
CA ILE A 66 10.27 -9.00 -11.33
C ILE A 66 11.62 -8.36 -11.69
N THR A 67 12.26 -8.83 -12.76
CA THR A 67 13.48 -8.21 -13.28
C THR A 67 13.28 -7.73 -14.71
N VAL A 68 13.87 -6.58 -15.03
CA VAL A 68 13.95 -6.04 -16.40
C VAL A 68 15.40 -6.04 -16.88
N SER A 69 15.63 -6.21 -18.18
CA SER A 69 16.98 -6.33 -18.74
C SER A 69 17.66 -5.00 -19.04
N GLN A 70 16.91 -3.89 -19.00
CA GLN A 70 17.39 -2.56 -19.38
C GLN A 70 16.80 -1.49 -18.47
N SER A 71 17.54 -0.40 -18.29
CA SER A 71 16.97 0.80 -17.67
C SER A 71 16.01 1.48 -18.65
N GLY A 72 14.83 1.91 -18.22
CA GLY A 72 13.84 2.48 -19.13
C GLY A 72 12.55 2.93 -18.45
N THR A 73 11.58 3.32 -19.27
CA THR A 73 10.21 3.59 -18.84
C THR A 73 9.33 2.42 -19.26
N TYR A 74 8.58 1.90 -18.29
CA TYR A 74 7.72 0.74 -18.42
C TYR A 74 6.29 1.12 -18.03
N GLU A 75 5.30 0.53 -18.68
CA GLU A 75 3.91 0.64 -18.29
C GLU A 75 3.63 -0.39 -17.18
N LEU A 76 3.34 0.09 -15.98
CA LEU A 76 2.94 -0.71 -14.82
C LEU A 76 1.42 -0.64 -14.66
N GLY A 77 0.77 -1.79 -14.57
CA GLY A 77 -0.67 -1.94 -14.43
C GLY A 77 -1.08 -2.82 -13.25
N ILE A 78 -2.30 -2.60 -12.77
CA ILE A 78 -3.00 -3.48 -11.83
C ILE A 78 -4.32 -3.89 -12.48
N SER A 79 -4.62 -5.18 -12.45
CA SER A 79 -5.94 -5.70 -12.83
C SER A 79 -6.72 -6.02 -11.55
N THR A 80 -7.72 -5.19 -11.22
CA THR A 80 -8.60 -5.46 -10.08
C THR A 80 -9.88 -6.11 -10.58
N SER A 81 -9.86 -7.43 -10.76
CA SER A 81 -11.03 -8.18 -11.24
C SER A 81 -11.70 -9.02 -10.16
N ASP A 82 -11.05 -9.26 -9.03
CA ASP A 82 -11.45 -10.38 -8.17
C ASP A 82 -12.18 -9.91 -6.92
N VAL A 83 -13.48 -10.22 -6.91
CA VAL A 83 -14.27 -10.40 -5.69
C VAL A 83 -14.09 -11.86 -5.31
N ALA A 84 -13.30 -12.14 -4.28
CA ALA A 84 -13.12 -13.48 -3.75
C ALA A 84 -13.94 -13.60 -2.46
N ASP A 85 -14.80 -14.61 -2.37
CA ASP A 85 -15.44 -15.08 -1.12
C ASP A 85 -15.87 -13.97 -0.13
N GLY A 86 -16.65 -12.99 -0.59
CA GLY A 86 -17.15 -11.91 0.28
C GLY A 86 -16.13 -10.82 0.62
N VAL A 87 -14.94 -10.83 0.02
CA VAL A 87 -13.91 -9.80 0.14
C VAL A 87 -13.75 -9.05 -1.19
N ARG A 88 -13.61 -7.73 -1.11
CA ARG A 88 -13.35 -6.85 -2.26
C ARG A 88 -12.19 -5.93 -1.95
N HIS A 89 -11.16 -5.99 -2.79
CA HIS A 89 -10.06 -5.04 -2.77
C HIS A 89 -10.25 -3.98 -3.85
N SER A 90 -10.15 -2.71 -3.48
CA SER A 90 -10.30 -1.59 -4.41
C SER A 90 -9.01 -0.79 -4.44
N PHE A 91 -8.36 -0.71 -5.60
CA PHE A 91 -7.14 0.08 -5.75
C PHE A 91 -7.40 1.56 -5.46
N VAL A 92 -6.49 2.19 -4.71
CA VAL A 92 -6.58 3.59 -4.28
C VAL A 92 -5.46 4.43 -4.88
N ARG A 93 -4.21 3.99 -4.71
CA ARG A 93 -3.02 4.78 -5.09
C ARG A 93 -1.73 3.97 -5.09
N TRP A 94 -0.75 4.47 -5.81
CA TRP A 94 0.64 4.09 -5.69
C TRP A 94 1.35 4.91 -4.60
N SER A 95 2.42 4.37 -4.00
CA SER A 95 3.22 5.03 -2.95
C SER A 95 3.83 6.36 -3.38
N ASP A 96 4.20 6.49 -4.64
CA ASP A 96 4.81 7.66 -5.25
C ASP A 96 3.81 8.68 -5.82
N GLY A 97 2.49 8.47 -5.62
CA GLY A 97 1.49 9.52 -5.86
C GLY A 97 0.30 9.16 -6.74
N PRO A 98 0.48 8.56 -7.93
CA PRO A 98 -0.61 8.35 -8.88
C PRO A 98 -1.75 7.48 -8.34
N SER A 99 -2.98 7.78 -8.75
CA SER A 99 -4.20 6.99 -8.44
C SER A 99 -4.77 6.24 -9.65
N SER A 100 -4.06 6.24 -10.78
CA SER A 100 -4.42 5.41 -11.93
C SER A 100 -3.90 3.99 -11.75
N GLN A 101 -4.72 2.99 -12.09
CA GLN A 101 -4.33 1.58 -12.05
C GLN A 101 -3.22 1.25 -13.05
N VAL A 102 -3.19 1.98 -14.18
CA VAL A 102 -2.15 1.90 -15.21
C VAL A 102 -1.36 3.20 -15.22
N ARG A 103 -0.03 3.10 -15.34
CA ARG A 103 0.89 4.24 -15.28
C ARG A 103 2.28 3.90 -15.79
N ASP A 104 3.03 4.93 -16.15
CA ASP A 104 4.45 4.79 -16.43
C ASP A 104 5.28 4.73 -15.14
N VAL A 105 6.30 3.88 -15.12
CA VAL A 105 7.36 3.82 -14.10
C VAL A 105 8.72 3.91 -14.78
N THR A 106 9.63 4.72 -14.25
CA THR A 106 11.03 4.74 -14.70
C THR A 106 11.85 3.80 -13.82
N VAL A 107 12.47 2.80 -14.43
CA VAL A 107 13.31 1.80 -13.78
C VAL A 107 14.75 2.05 -14.24
N ASP A 108 15.56 2.70 -13.40
CA ASP A 108 16.99 2.94 -13.68
C ASP A 108 17.91 2.04 -12.83
N SER A 109 17.38 1.58 -11.69
CA SER A 109 18.04 0.73 -10.70
C SER A 109 16.98 -0.09 -9.96
N PHE A 110 17.36 -0.77 -8.87
CA PHE A 110 16.39 -1.38 -7.97
C PHE A 110 15.28 -0.37 -7.63
N THR A 111 14.04 -0.76 -7.92
CA THR A 111 12.86 0.10 -7.78
C THR A 111 11.87 -0.58 -6.84
N VAL A 112 11.39 0.16 -5.84
CA VAL A 112 10.38 -0.30 -4.88
C VAL A 112 9.14 0.56 -5.01
N LEU A 113 8.00 -0.09 -5.19
CA LEU A 113 6.70 0.57 -5.27
C LEU A 113 5.71 -0.13 -4.34
N GLU A 114 4.76 0.62 -3.82
CA GLU A 114 3.62 0.06 -3.10
C GLU A 114 2.32 0.40 -3.82
N ALA A 115 1.42 -0.57 -3.90
CA ALA A 115 0.07 -0.44 -4.42
C ALA A 115 -0.93 -0.52 -3.27
N GLY A 116 -1.63 0.57 -3.02
CA GLY A 116 -2.60 0.70 -1.94
C GLY A 116 -4.01 0.27 -2.35
N PHE A 117 -4.64 -0.53 -1.49
CA PHE A 117 -6.01 -1.02 -1.65
C PHE A 117 -6.85 -0.75 -0.41
N ASP A 118 -8.08 -0.28 -0.59
CA ASP A 118 -9.12 -0.38 0.44
C ASP A 118 -9.67 -1.82 0.42
N THR A 119 -9.88 -2.41 1.61
CA THR A 119 -10.48 -3.74 1.76
C THR A 119 -11.91 -3.59 2.27
N SER A 120 -12.85 -4.22 1.59
CA SER A 120 -14.26 -4.24 1.98
C SER A 120 -14.78 -5.66 2.08
N TYR A 121 -15.68 -5.90 3.04
CA TYR A 121 -16.38 -7.17 3.21
C TYR A 121 -17.85 -7.03 2.80
N ALA A 122 -18.40 -8.09 2.20
CA ALA A 122 -19.83 -8.24 2.01
C ALA A 122 -20.43 -8.50 3.38
N THR A 123 -21.12 -7.51 3.93
CA THR A 123 -21.61 -7.55 5.30
C THR A 123 -23.12 -7.67 5.34
N ALA A 124 -23.60 -8.71 6.02
CA ALA A 124 -24.96 -8.83 6.50
C ALA A 124 -24.98 -8.61 8.01
N PHE A 125 -26.07 -8.04 8.53
CA PHE A 125 -26.25 -7.93 9.97
C PHE A 125 -27.30 -8.91 10.50
N SER A 126 -27.12 -9.33 11.74
CA SER A 126 -28.06 -10.13 12.52
C SER A 126 -28.21 -9.52 13.91
N THR A 127 -29.34 -9.81 14.56
CA THR A 127 -29.62 -9.32 15.91
C THR A 127 -29.80 -10.47 16.88
N VAL A 128 -29.18 -10.33 18.05
CA VAL A 128 -29.25 -11.32 19.14
C VAL A 128 -29.67 -10.64 20.44
N SER A 129 -30.35 -11.40 21.28
CA SER A 129 -30.61 -11.06 22.68
C SER A 129 -29.32 -11.20 23.52
N PRO A 130 -29.25 -10.66 24.75
CA PRO A 130 -28.07 -10.80 25.61
C PRO A 130 -27.70 -12.24 25.98
N ASP A 131 -28.61 -13.20 25.80
CA ASP A 131 -28.36 -14.63 25.98
C ASP A 131 -27.82 -15.33 24.71
N GLY A 132 -27.63 -14.57 23.62
CA GLY A 132 -27.16 -15.04 22.32
C GLY A 132 -28.25 -15.67 21.43
N SER A 133 -29.50 -15.74 21.88
CA SER A 133 -30.62 -16.19 21.04
C SER A 133 -30.99 -15.11 20.01
N PRO A 134 -31.62 -15.46 18.86
CA PRO A 134 -32.10 -14.45 17.93
C PRO A 134 -33.09 -13.49 18.61
N ALA A 135 -32.89 -12.18 18.44
CA ALA A 135 -33.76 -11.19 19.07
C ALA A 135 -35.21 -11.33 18.58
N GLU A 136 -36.18 -11.24 19.52
CA GLU A 136 -37.60 -11.16 19.17
C GLU A 136 -37.92 -9.78 18.54
N GLY A 137 -39.04 -9.66 17.83
CA GLY A 137 -39.46 -8.39 17.22
C GLY A 137 -38.76 -8.00 15.91
N GLY A 138 -37.57 -8.53 15.61
CA GLY A 138 -36.87 -8.43 14.32
C GLY A 138 -36.50 -7.00 13.91
N VAL A 139 -35.20 -6.67 13.93
CA VAL A 139 -34.74 -5.39 13.37
C VAL A 139 -34.68 -5.47 11.86
N GLU A 140 -35.33 -4.52 11.19
CA GLU A 140 -35.33 -4.43 9.74
C GLU A 140 -34.16 -3.58 9.25
N ARG A 141 -33.78 -2.54 10.01
CA ARG A 141 -32.80 -1.55 9.56
C ARG A 141 -31.84 -1.13 10.67
N VAL A 142 -30.57 -1.06 10.33
CA VAL A 142 -29.53 -0.49 11.20
C VAL A 142 -28.79 0.61 10.45
N THR A 143 -28.71 1.79 11.05
CA THR A 143 -27.83 2.85 10.56
C THR A 143 -26.55 2.85 11.38
N ILE A 144 -25.43 2.65 10.70
CA ILE A 144 -24.09 2.71 11.28
C ILE A 144 -23.37 3.96 10.79
N ARG A 145 -22.39 4.41 11.57
CA ARG A 145 -21.55 5.57 11.28
C ARG A 145 -20.09 5.14 11.30
N ALA A 146 -19.41 5.30 10.17
CA ALA A 146 -17.97 5.10 10.10
C ALA A 146 -17.22 6.26 10.75
N TYR A 147 -16.04 5.98 11.30
CA TYR A 147 -15.11 7.01 11.77
C TYR A 147 -14.79 7.98 10.62
N GLY A 148 -15.14 9.26 10.79
CA GLY A 148 -15.19 10.26 9.71
C GLY A 148 -16.60 10.74 9.33
N GLY A 149 -17.63 10.19 9.97
CA GLY A 149 -19.01 10.70 9.94
C GLY A 149 -19.86 10.23 8.76
N ARG A 150 -19.35 9.32 7.92
CA ARG A 150 -20.15 8.70 6.85
C ARG A 150 -21.18 7.75 7.47
N LYS A 151 -22.45 8.02 7.22
CA LYS A 151 -23.56 7.16 7.62
C LYS A 151 -23.87 6.14 6.53
N LEU A 152 -24.17 4.91 6.94
CA LEU A 152 -24.55 3.80 6.08
C LEU A 152 -25.74 3.10 6.71
N THR A 153 -26.72 2.75 5.90
CA THR A 153 -27.91 2.04 6.34
C THR A 153 -27.87 0.62 5.78
N LEU A 154 -27.97 -0.35 6.68
CA LEU A 154 -28.04 -1.77 6.38
C LEU A 154 -29.49 -2.22 6.53
N GLU A 155 -29.97 -3.03 5.60
CA GLU A 155 -31.31 -3.63 5.66
C GLU A 155 -31.17 -5.13 5.91
N ALA A 156 -32.04 -5.68 6.75
CA ALA A 156 -32.03 -7.09 7.13
C ALA A 156 -32.21 -7.97 5.90
N GLY A 157 -31.43 -9.05 5.82
CA GLY A 157 -31.43 -9.98 4.69
C GLY A 157 -30.75 -9.45 3.41
N SER A 158 -30.11 -8.28 3.47
CA SER A 158 -29.29 -7.75 2.38
C SER A 158 -27.81 -7.69 2.75
N GLU A 159 -26.94 -8.02 1.81
CA GLU A 159 -25.51 -7.81 1.95
C GLU A 159 -25.12 -6.42 1.45
N THR A 160 -24.33 -5.71 2.25
CA THR A 160 -23.77 -4.41 1.92
C THR A 160 -22.26 -4.45 1.99
N TRP A 161 -21.57 -3.92 0.99
CA TRP A 161 -20.12 -3.81 1.00
C TRP A 161 -19.68 -2.72 1.97
N LEU A 162 -19.07 -3.12 3.09
CA LEU A 162 -18.52 -2.20 4.08
C LEU A 162 -17.01 -2.23 4.06
N THR A 163 -16.39 -1.05 4.06
CA THR A 163 -14.94 -0.90 4.06
C THR A 163 -14.38 -1.24 5.44
N ALA A 164 -13.64 -2.33 5.57
CA ALA A 164 -13.01 -2.73 6.83
C ALA A 164 -11.67 -2.04 7.04
N GLU A 165 -10.89 -1.89 5.96
CA GLU A 165 -9.59 -1.25 5.99
C GLU A 165 -9.45 -0.19 4.90
N ARG A 166 -8.77 0.90 5.23
CA ARG A 166 -8.45 1.97 4.30
C ARG A 166 -6.95 2.20 4.20
N VAL A 167 -6.47 2.37 2.98
CA VAL A 167 -5.11 2.84 2.76
C VAL A 167 -4.99 4.35 2.93
N VAL A 168 -3.97 4.74 3.69
CA VAL A 168 -3.55 6.12 3.86
C VAL A 168 -2.06 6.27 3.54
N ALA A 169 -1.65 7.46 3.11
CA ALA A 169 -0.24 7.79 3.03
C ALA A 169 0.35 8.00 4.43
N ALA A 170 1.55 7.48 4.67
CA ALA A 170 2.31 7.60 5.90
C ALA A 170 3.74 8.11 5.62
N SER A 171 4.49 8.44 6.67
CA SER A 171 5.91 8.79 6.56
C SER A 171 6.70 7.56 6.11
N GLY A 172 7.01 7.47 4.82
CA GLY A 172 7.79 6.37 4.25
C GLY A 172 6.98 5.31 3.49
N GLY A 173 5.73 5.59 3.11
CA GLY A 173 4.96 4.69 2.24
C GLY A 173 3.45 4.79 2.44
N LEU A 174 2.78 3.69 2.14
CA LEU A 174 1.36 3.45 2.35
C LEU A 174 1.16 2.63 3.63
N SER A 175 0.05 2.86 4.32
CA SER A 175 -0.34 2.13 5.51
C SER A 175 -1.81 1.78 5.44
N SER A 176 -2.15 0.52 5.72
CA SER A 176 -3.53 0.10 5.93
C SER A 176 -3.97 0.47 7.35
N ARG A 177 -5.17 1.04 7.49
CA ARG A 177 -5.77 1.37 8.78
C ARG A 177 -7.17 0.78 8.86
N PRO A 178 -7.53 0.11 9.97
CA PRO A 178 -8.89 -0.35 10.18
C PRO A 178 -9.85 0.84 10.30
N ILE A 179 -11.10 0.62 9.90
CA ILE A 179 -12.20 1.56 10.08
C ILE A 179 -13.06 1.10 11.26
N ASP A 180 -13.19 1.97 12.26
CA ASP A 180 -14.12 1.79 13.35
C ASP A 180 -15.52 2.29 12.94
N TYR A 181 -16.54 1.55 13.33
CA TYR A 181 -17.95 1.84 13.12
C TYR A 181 -18.68 1.93 14.46
N GLU A 182 -19.77 2.71 14.49
CA GLU A 182 -20.69 2.78 15.63
C GLU A 182 -22.12 2.62 15.12
N VAL A 183 -23.00 1.99 15.92
CA VAL A 183 -24.44 1.96 15.64
C VAL A 183 -25.04 3.30 16.03
N GLU A 184 -25.67 3.97 15.08
CA GLU A 184 -26.29 5.28 15.29
C GLU A 184 -27.81 5.18 15.45
N ALA A 185 -28.48 4.26 14.75
CA ALA A 185 -29.92 4.07 14.86
C ALA A 185 -30.35 2.63 14.54
N ILE A 186 -31.45 2.20 15.16
CA ILE A 186 -32.10 0.90 14.96
C ILE A 186 -33.57 1.15 14.62
N ASP A 187 -34.03 0.72 13.44
CA ASP A 187 -35.37 1.00 12.89
C ASP A 187 -35.73 2.49 13.01
N ASP A 188 -34.82 3.35 12.55
CA ASP A 188 -34.92 4.82 12.58
C ASP A 188 -35.01 5.45 13.98
N ARG A 189 -34.88 4.65 15.05
CA ARG A 189 -34.76 5.14 16.44
C ARG A 189 -33.29 5.39 16.74
N PRO A 190 -32.89 6.62 17.11
CA PRO A 190 -31.50 6.92 17.42
C PRO A 190 -31.05 6.17 18.67
N VAL A 191 -29.85 5.60 18.61
CA VAL A 191 -29.15 5.04 19.78
C VAL A 191 -28.55 6.20 20.59
N PRO A 192 -28.83 6.32 21.89
CA PRO A 192 -28.24 7.35 22.73
C PRO A 192 -26.71 7.35 22.68
N ALA A 193 -26.11 8.54 22.75
CA ALA A 193 -24.66 8.67 22.71
C ALA A 193 -24.01 7.94 23.91
N GLY A 194 -23.05 7.06 23.62
CA GLY A 194 -22.36 6.24 24.62
C GLY A 194 -22.99 4.86 24.88
N GLU A 195 -24.15 4.56 24.27
CA GLU A 195 -24.75 3.21 24.34
C GLU A 195 -24.28 2.28 23.22
N SER A 196 -23.68 2.81 22.15
CA SER A 196 -22.96 2.02 21.14
C SER A 196 -21.46 2.05 21.42
N GLU A 197 -20.85 0.87 21.53
CA GLU A 197 -19.40 0.74 21.48
C GLU A 197 -18.91 0.74 20.02
N PRO A 198 -17.71 1.30 19.75
CA PRO A 198 -17.08 1.17 18.44
C PRO A 198 -16.75 -0.29 18.13
N PHE A 199 -17.02 -0.72 16.91
CA PHE A 199 -16.69 -2.06 16.42
C PHE A 199 -15.89 -2.00 15.11
N ARG A 200 -15.20 -3.09 14.80
CA ARG A 200 -14.52 -3.31 13.51
C ARG A 200 -15.18 -4.48 12.80
N LEU A 201 -15.04 -4.50 11.49
CA LEU A 201 -15.51 -5.62 10.69
C LEU A 201 -14.45 -6.71 10.67
N ASP A 202 -14.87 -7.93 10.98
CA ASP A 202 -14.06 -9.12 10.81
C ASP A 202 -14.14 -9.64 9.37
N ALA A 203 -13.20 -10.51 9.00
CA ALA A 203 -13.08 -11.04 7.65
C ALA A 203 -14.26 -11.93 7.20
N ASP A 204 -15.10 -12.37 8.14
CA ASP A 204 -16.32 -13.14 7.85
C ASP A 204 -17.49 -12.25 7.40
N GLY A 205 -17.35 -10.93 7.48
CA GLY A 205 -18.37 -9.98 7.10
C GLY A 205 -19.66 -10.08 7.93
N THR A 206 -19.65 -10.67 9.12
CA THR A 206 -20.87 -10.76 9.93
C THR A 206 -20.92 -9.64 10.97
N LEU A 207 -22.00 -8.84 10.96
CA LEU A 207 -22.26 -7.85 12.01
C LEU A 207 -23.36 -8.37 12.93
N THR A 208 -23.00 -8.78 14.14
CA THR A 208 -23.98 -9.16 15.17
C THR A 208 -24.23 -7.99 16.11
N ILE A 209 -25.49 -7.62 16.26
CA ILE A 209 -25.93 -6.53 17.13
C ILE A 209 -26.70 -7.14 18.28
N GLU A 210 -26.17 -6.98 19.49
CA GLU A 210 -26.88 -7.34 20.71
C GLU A 210 -27.93 -6.27 21.03
N ILE A 211 -29.17 -6.69 21.25
CA ILE A 211 -30.27 -5.80 21.60
C ILE A 211 -30.80 -6.23 22.96
N ASP A 212 -30.59 -5.39 23.96
CA ASP A 212 -31.30 -5.51 25.22
C ASP A 212 -32.75 -5.08 24.98
N GLU A 213 -33.62 -6.06 24.69
CA GLU A 213 -35.04 -5.79 24.59
C GLU A 213 -35.49 -5.18 25.93
N PRO A 214 -36.03 -3.94 25.95
CA PRO A 214 -36.53 -3.38 27.18
C PRO A 214 -37.64 -4.30 27.65
N ALA A 215 -37.39 -5.04 28.74
CA ALA A 215 -38.28 -6.03 29.31
C ALA A 215 -39.71 -5.53 29.15
N VAL A 216 -40.43 -6.12 28.19
CA VAL A 216 -41.74 -5.65 27.71
C VAL A 216 -42.51 -5.27 28.95
N SER A 217 -42.67 -3.97 29.18
CA SER A 217 -43.12 -3.47 30.46
C SER A 217 -44.41 -4.20 30.76
N ALA A 218 -44.39 -5.01 31.83
CA ALA A 218 -45.50 -5.85 32.23
C ALA A 218 -46.80 -5.07 32.05
N PRO A 219 -47.86 -5.68 31.47
CA PRO A 219 -49.06 -4.99 31.04
C PRO A 219 -49.47 -4.00 32.13
N ARG A 220 -49.35 -2.71 31.79
CA ARG A 220 -49.63 -1.59 32.70
C ARG A 220 -50.95 -1.93 33.41
N PRO A 221 -50.98 -2.11 34.75
CA PRO A 221 -52.19 -2.53 35.44
C PRO A 221 -53.32 -1.61 35.02
N ALA A 222 -54.42 -2.23 34.55
CA ALA A 222 -55.55 -1.57 33.93
C ALA A 222 -55.87 -0.27 34.68
N ALA A 223 -55.64 0.86 34.04
CA ALA A 223 -56.00 2.15 34.58
C ALA A 223 -57.50 2.10 34.92
N ALA A 224 -57.84 2.40 36.17
CA ALA A 224 -59.21 2.56 36.62
C ALA A 224 -59.98 3.49 35.65
N PRO A 225 -61.29 3.26 35.44
CA PRO A 225 -62.07 4.00 34.46
C PRO A 225 -62.08 5.50 34.79
N ALA A 226 -61.37 6.28 33.99
CA ALA A 226 -61.44 7.72 34.01
C ALA A 226 -62.80 8.15 33.43
N GLY A 227 -63.62 8.77 34.28
CA GLY A 227 -64.88 9.37 33.88
C GLY A 227 -64.69 10.55 32.91
N ALA A 228 -65.68 10.69 32.04
CA ALA A 228 -66.10 11.90 31.33
C ALA A 228 -65.01 12.67 30.55
N GLN A 229 -64.85 12.31 29.27
CA GLN A 229 -64.29 13.19 28.25
C GLN A 229 -65.36 14.17 27.75
N GLU A 230 -65.05 15.48 27.81
CA GLU A 230 -65.72 16.53 27.03
C GLU A 230 -65.38 16.42 25.53
N PRO A 231 -66.32 16.75 24.63
CA PRO A 231 -66.08 16.75 23.19
C PRO A 231 -65.34 18.03 22.74
N ALA A 232 -64.04 17.94 22.52
CA ALA A 232 -63.24 19.00 21.89
C ALA A 232 -63.10 18.76 20.37
N SER A 233 -64.23 18.75 19.66
CA SER A 233 -64.28 18.72 18.19
C SER A 233 -64.47 20.12 17.63
N GLU A 234 -63.44 20.99 17.65
CA GLU A 234 -63.52 22.26 16.88
C GLU A 234 -62.19 22.98 16.57
N ARG A 235 -61.02 22.36 16.79
CA ARG A 235 -59.72 23.02 16.50
C ARG A 235 -58.94 22.48 15.30
N ALA A 236 -59.50 21.56 14.52
CA ALA A 236 -58.80 20.93 13.39
C ALA A 236 -58.97 21.64 12.03
N LEU A 237 -59.92 22.57 11.88
CA LEU A 237 -60.16 23.23 10.59
C LEU A 237 -59.30 24.49 10.34
N GLY A 238 -58.74 25.11 11.39
CA GLY A 238 -57.90 26.32 11.25
C GLY A 238 -56.46 26.06 10.78
N ALA A 239 -55.90 24.88 11.11
CA ALA A 239 -54.49 24.58 10.83
C ALA A 239 -54.22 24.24 9.35
N TRP A 240 -55.18 23.61 8.67
CA TRP A 240 -55.02 23.22 7.26
C TRP A 240 -55.06 24.41 6.29
N ILE A 241 -55.81 25.47 6.61
CA ILE A 241 -55.89 26.67 5.76
C ILE A 241 -54.59 27.48 5.81
N LEU A 242 -53.92 27.55 6.97
CA LEU A 242 -52.62 28.22 7.09
C LEU A 242 -51.49 27.45 6.38
N ALA A 243 -51.48 26.12 6.43
CA ALA A 243 -50.48 25.30 5.75
C ALA A 243 -50.57 25.41 4.21
N ALA A 244 -51.78 25.40 3.64
CA ALA A 244 -51.98 25.54 2.20
C ALA A 244 -51.55 26.92 1.67
N THR A 245 -51.74 27.98 2.46
CA THR A 245 -51.38 29.35 2.07
C THR A 245 -49.86 29.55 2.05
N LEU A 246 -49.13 28.96 3.01
CA LEU A 246 -47.66 29.00 3.07
C LEU A 246 -46.99 28.26 1.90
N LEU A 247 -47.59 27.16 1.44
CA LEU A 247 -47.07 26.37 0.33
C LEU A 247 -47.18 27.11 -1.03
N MET A 248 -48.26 27.88 -1.23
CA MET A 248 -48.46 28.69 -2.44
C MET A 248 -47.48 29.89 -2.53
N VAL A 249 -47.12 30.50 -1.39
CA VAL A 249 -46.13 31.60 -1.36
C VAL A 249 -44.71 31.07 -1.64
N ALA A 250 -44.35 29.90 -1.13
CA ALA A 250 -43.06 29.27 -1.40
C ALA A 250 -42.90 28.85 -2.87
N ALA A 251 -43.95 28.31 -3.50
CA ALA A 251 -43.94 27.95 -4.92
C ALA A 251 -43.79 29.19 -5.83
N GLY A 252 -44.44 30.31 -5.48
CA GLY A 252 -44.31 31.58 -6.21
C GLY A 252 -42.90 32.18 -6.15
N ALA A 253 -42.20 32.06 -5.02
CA ALA A 253 -40.84 32.55 -4.84
C ALA A 253 -39.81 31.77 -5.69
N ILE A 254 -40.02 30.46 -5.90
CA ILE A 254 -39.13 29.62 -6.71
C ILE A 254 -39.25 29.93 -8.21
N VAL A 255 -40.46 30.28 -8.68
CA VAL A 255 -40.68 30.64 -10.08
C VAL A 255 -40.15 32.05 -10.39
N LEU A 256 -40.27 33.02 -9.47
CA LEU A 256 -39.66 34.34 -9.66
C LEU A 256 -38.12 34.34 -9.46
N GLY A 257 -37.58 33.47 -8.61
CA GLY A 257 -36.13 33.35 -8.39
C GLY A 257 -35.36 32.87 -9.62
N ARG A 258 -35.96 31.98 -10.43
CA ARG A 258 -35.32 31.47 -11.67
C ARG A 258 -35.21 32.51 -12.79
N ALA A 259 -36.04 33.56 -12.80
CA ALA A 259 -35.98 34.62 -13.80
C ALA A 259 -34.85 35.64 -13.54
N ARG A 260 -34.37 35.79 -12.30
CA ARG A 260 -33.34 36.79 -11.94
C ARG A 260 -31.91 36.26 -12.04
N VAL A 261 -31.68 34.95 -11.84
CA VAL A 261 -30.33 34.34 -11.87
C VAL A 261 -29.72 34.32 -13.28
N ARG A 262 -30.53 34.20 -14.34
CA ARG A 262 -30.03 34.26 -15.73
C ARG A 262 -29.50 35.64 -16.14
N ARG A 263 -29.83 36.71 -15.42
CA ARG A 263 -29.38 38.08 -15.75
C ARG A 263 -28.09 38.50 -15.03
N VAL A 264 -27.71 37.81 -13.94
CA VAL A 264 -26.50 38.10 -13.16
C VAL A 264 -25.27 37.32 -13.66
N LEU A 265 -25.46 36.13 -14.25
CA LEU A 265 -24.37 35.33 -14.81
C LEU A 265 -23.75 35.89 -16.12
N ARG A 266 -24.23 37.02 -16.64
CA ARG A 266 -23.62 37.71 -17.80
C ARG A 266 -22.64 38.84 -17.44
N ARG A 267 -22.37 39.09 -16.16
CA ARG A 267 -21.47 40.18 -15.71
C ARG A 267 -20.27 39.78 -14.86
N LEU A 268 -20.00 38.48 -14.68
CA LEU A 268 -18.77 38.03 -14.04
C LEU A 268 -17.70 37.72 -15.09
N SER A 269 -16.93 38.74 -15.45
CA SER A 269 -15.69 38.61 -16.21
C SER A 269 -14.64 37.90 -15.34
N ILE A 270 -14.51 36.59 -15.51
CA ILE A 270 -13.43 35.80 -14.93
C ILE A 270 -12.13 36.18 -15.67
N PRO A 271 -11.05 36.61 -14.96
CA PRO A 271 -9.77 36.91 -15.60
C PRO A 271 -9.12 35.63 -16.17
N ARG A 272 -8.50 35.79 -17.35
CA ARG A 272 -7.85 34.74 -18.15
C ARG A 272 -6.75 33.95 -17.39
N PRO A 273 -6.52 32.67 -17.73
CA PRO A 273 -5.66 31.73 -17.00
C PRO A 273 -4.15 31.86 -17.32
N ALA A 274 -3.62 33.08 -17.47
CA ALA A 274 -2.19 33.26 -17.78
C ALA A 274 -1.28 32.97 -16.56
N ALA A 275 -1.73 33.33 -15.35
CA ALA A 275 -0.92 33.17 -14.13
C ALA A 275 -0.84 31.71 -13.63
N ALA A 276 -1.83 30.87 -13.95
CA ALA A 276 -1.80 29.45 -13.61
C ALA A 276 -0.84 28.66 -14.52
N LEU A 277 -0.74 29.05 -15.80
CA LEU A 277 0.15 28.42 -16.76
C LEU A 277 1.64 28.69 -16.44
N GLU A 278 1.97 29.90 -15.98
CA GLU A 278 3.35 30.25 -15.62
C GLU A 278 3.83 29.58 -14.32
N ARG A 279 2.94 29.32 -13.35
CA ARG A 279 3.30 28.50 -12.17
C ARG A 279 3.52 27.04 -12.51
N ALA A 280 2.76 26.49 -13.46
CA ALA A 280 2.93 25.11 -13.91
C ALA A 280 4.26 24.89 -14.66
N LYS A 281 4.71 25.89 -15.45
CA LYS A 281 6.01 25.84 -16.13
C LYS A 281 7.19 25.89 -15.15
N GLY A 282 7.14 26.76 -14.15
CA GLY A 282 8.21 26.85 -13.13
C GLY A 282 8.45 25.54 -12.38
N ALA A 283 7.37 24.82 -12.03
CA ALA A 283 7.48 23.51 -11.36
C ALA A 283 8.06 22.40 -12.27
N THR A 284 7.82 22.48 -13.59
CA THR A 284 8.36 21.51 -14.55
C THR A 284 9.85 21.74 -14.84
N ASP A 285 10.28 23.00 -14.88
CA ASP A 285 11.68 23.36 -15.09
C ASP A 285 12.55 23.04 -13.86
N GLU A 286 12.05 23.25 -12.65
CA GLU A 286 12.76 22.85 -11.42
C GLU A 286 12.94 21.32 -11.34
N TRP A 287 11.90 20.55 -11.68
CA TRP A 287 11.97 19.10 -11.73
C TRP A 287 12.99 18.61 -12.77
N ARG A 288 12.99 19.20 -13.98
CA ARG A 288 13.95 18.86 -15.05
C ARG A 288 15.38 19.19 -14.64
N SER A 289 15.62 20.32 -13.98
CA SER A 289 16.95 20.74 -13.52
C SER A 289 17.51 19.83 -12.42
N ARG A 290 16.67 19.35 -11.48
CA ARG A 290 17.07 18.34 -10.48
C ARG A 290 17.41 16.99 -11.12
N ARG A 291 16.69 16.61 -12.19
CA ARG A 291 16.93 15.38 -12.96
C ARG A 291 18.24 15.43 -13.74
N GLU A 292 18.54 16.55 -14.41
CA GLU A 292 19.79 16.76 -15.15
C GLU A 292 21.02 16.66 -14.22
N ALA A 293 20.94 17.29 -13.04
CA ALA A 293 22.00 17.24 -12.03
C ALA A 293 22.25 15.81 -11.52
N ARG A 294 21.19 15.01 -11.31
CA ARG A 294 21.32 13.58 -10.93
C ARG A 294 21.92 12.74 -12.05
N ARG A 295 21.52 12.97 -13.31
CA ARG A 295 22.02 12.23 -14.47
C ARG A 295 23.53 12.44 -14.68
N ILE A 296 24.01 13.67 -14.49
CA ILE A 296 25.43 14.01 -14.57
C ILE A 296 26.22 13.32 -13.43
N SER A 297 25.65 13.22 -12.23
CA SER A 297 26.28 12.51 -11.09
C SER A 297 26.39 11.00 -11.31
N VAL A 298 25.46 10.38 -12.04
CA VAL A 298 25.47 8.92 -12.31
C VAL A 298 26.38 8.59 -13.50
N ALA A 299 26.37 9.41 -14.56
CA ALA A 299 27.16 9.15 -15.77
C ALA A 299 28.69 9.24 -15.54
N GLY A 300 29.16 10.10 -14.63
CA GLY A 300 30.58 10.17 -14.26
C GLY A 300 31.10 8.98 -13.45
N ARG A 301 30.23 8.03 -13.09
CA ARG A 301 30.52 6.98 -12.10
C ARG A 301 30.78 5.59 -12.70
N ARG A 302 30.53 5.41 -14.00
CA ARG A 302 30.77 4.12 -14.71
C ARG A 302 32.24 3.70 -14.73
N ASP A 303 33.17 4.64 -14.54
CA ASP A 303 34.62 4.39 -14.53
C ASP A 303 35.24 4.49 -13.13
N ALA A 304 34.44 4.60 -12.06
CA ALA A 304 34.98 4.60 -10.70
C ALA A 304 35.49 3.19 -10.34
N PRO A 305 36.69 3.05 -9.76
CA PRO A 305 37.16 1.77 -9.27
C PRO A 305 36.16 1.18 -8.25
N PRO A 306 35.99 -0.15 -8.20
CA PRO A 306 35.09 -0.77 -7.24
C PRO A 306 35.44 -0.31 -5.82
N PRO A 307 34.43 -0.01 -4.98
CA PRO A 307 34.68 0.48 -3.63
C PRO A 307 35.53 -0.52 -2.86
N ASP A 308 36.53 0.00 -2.14
CA ASP A 308 37.44 -0.80 -1.33
C ASP A 308 36.61 -1.68 -0.37
N PRO A 309 36.74 -3.02 -0.41
CA PRO A 309 36.01 -3.89 0.52
C PRO A 309 36.31 -3.57 1.99
N ALA A 310 37.44 -2.94 2.31
CA ALA A 310 37.77 -2.46 3.66
C ALA A 310 36.91 -1.28 4.13
N ALA A 311 36.16 -0.63 3.23
CA ALA A 311 35.26 0.46 3.56
C ALA A 311 33.85 -0.02 3.97
N ARG A 312 33.63 -1.33 4.14
CA ARG A 312 32.32 -1.85 4.57
C ARG A 312 32.24 -1.93 6.09
N THR A 313 31.12 -1.52 6.65
CA THR A 313 30.83 -1.66 8.08
C THR A 313 29.86 -2.81 8.28
N HIS A 314 30.22 -3.82 9.07
CA HIS A 314 29.28 -4.87 9.49
C HIS A 314 28.29 -4.24 10.47
N VAL A 315 27.00 -4.35 10.17
CA VAL A 315 25.93 -3.78 10.99
C VAL A 315 24.87 -4.83 11.31
N ARG A 316 24.23 -4.64 12.45
CA ARG A 316 23.04 -5.33 12.93
C ARG A 316 21.88 -4.35 12.84
N VAL A 317 20.83 -4.76 12.16
CA VAL A 317 19.63 -3.96 11.92
C VAL A 317 18.47 -4.63 12.64
N MET A 318 17.91 -3.94 13.62
CA MET A 318 16.74 -4.36 14.39
C MET A 318 15.49 -3.81 13.73
N LEU A 319 14.54 -4.68 13.40
CA LEU A 319 13.30 -4.33 12.71
C LEU A 319 12.10 -4.24 13.64
N GLU A 320 11.08 -3.53 13.20
CA GLU A 320 9.73 -3.59 13.74
C GLU A 320 9.24 -5.05 13.71
N GLY A 321 8.77 -5.56 14.86
CA GLY A 321 8.45 -6.99 15.05
C GLY A 321 9.59 -7.85 15.57
N GLY A 322 10.72 -7.26 15.99
CA GLY A 322 11.77 -7.98 16.73
C GLY A 322 12.73 -8.81 15.88
N ARG A 323 12.52 -8.88 14.56
CA ARG A 323 13.47 -9.52 13.62
C ARG A 323 14.79 -8.75 13.56
N VAL A 324 15.89 -9.47 13.40
CA VAL A 324 17.24 -8.89 13.31
C VAL A 324 17.93 -9.36 12.03
N ILE A 325 18.57 -8.44 11.30
CA ILE A 325 19.35 -8.75 10.11
C ILE A 325 20.77 -8.22 10.31
N GLU A 326 21.76 -9.08 10.17
CA GLU A 326 23.17 -8.71 10.18
C GLU A 326 23.75 -8.80 8.78
N GLY A 327 24.49 -7.78 8.36
CA GLY A 327 25.11 -7.73 7.03
C GLY A 327 26.02 -6.52 6.89
N PHE A 328 26.66 -6.37 5.74
CA PHE A 328 27.60 -5.28 5.51
C PHE A 328 26.88 -4.09 4.88
N ARG A 329 27.15 -2.89 5.37
CA ARG A 329 26.74 -1.63 4.74
C ARG A 329 27.97 -0.98 4.13
N ASP A 330 27.86 -0.41 2.94
CA ASP A 330 28.91 0.44 2.39
C ASP A 330 29.04 1.75 3.20
N ALA A 331 30.25 2.08 3.68
CA ALA A 331 30.50 3.32 4.43
C ALA A 331 30.30 4.57 3.58
N SER A 332 30.24 4.44 2.25
CA SER A 332 29.90 5.55 1.37
C SER A 332 28.52 6.13 1.67
N GLY A 333 27.62 5.35 2.29
CA GLY A 333 26.23 5.73 2.56
C GLY A 333 25.39 5.89 1.29
N ILE A 334 25.97 5.59 0.12
CA ILE A 334 25.37 5.82 -1.20
C ILE A 334 24.24 4.82 -1.48
N ASP A 335 24.33 3.61 -0.93
CA ASP A 335 23.33 2.55 -1.10
C ASP A 335 22.21 2.60 -0.05
N SER A 336 22.24 3.59 0.85
CA SER A 336 21.13 3.91 1.72
C SER A 336 20.51 5.23 1.28
N THR A 337 19.32 5.17 0.70
CA THR A 337 18.48 6.37 0.59
C THR A 337 17.86 6.64 1.96
N ASP A 338 17.27 7.82 2.16
CA ASP A 338 16.48 8.08 3.38
C ASP A 338 15.33 7.06 3.55
N GLU A 339 14.94 6.37 2.47
CA GLU A 339 13.81 5.43 2.42
C GLU A 339 14.21 3.97 2.64
N PHE A 340 15.44 3.56 2.31
CA PHE A 340 15.89 2.18 2.44
C PHE A 340 17.34 2.07 2.92
N LEU A 341 17.61 1.07 3.75
CA LEU A 341 18.94 0.58 4.06
C LEU A 341 19.24 -0.65 3.21
N CYS A 342 20.27 -0.57 2.36
CA CYS A 342 20.82 -1.74 1.71
C CYS A 342 21.89 -2.39 2.60
N LEU A 343 21.71 -3.67 2.91
CA LEU A 343 22.75 -4.55 3.44
C LEU A 343 23.21 -5.47 2.34
N ILE A 344 24.50 -5.44 2.05
CA ILE A 344 25.15 -6.41 1.16
C ILE A 344 25.70 -7.56 1.98
N HIS A 345 25.75 -8.76 1.40
CA HIS A 345 26.25 -9.97 2.06
C HIS A 345 25.62 -10.18 3.45
N VAL A 346 24.30 -10.35 3.50
CA VAL A 346 23.62 -10.68 4.76
C VAL A 346 24.23 -11.94 5.36
N THR A 347 24.79 -11.80 6.55
CA THR A 347 25.50 -12.87 7.26
C THR A 347 24.55 -13.68 8.12
N ARG A 348 23.55 -13.04 8.73
CA ARG A 348 22.59 -13.70 9.64
C ARG A 348 21.24 -13.02 9.58
N VAL A 349 20.18 -13.83 9.70
CA VAL A 349 18.82 -13.36 9.92
C VAL A 349 18.27 -14.08 11.15
N LEU A 350 17.84 -13.33 12.15
CA LEU A 350 17.25 -13.87 13.38
C LEU A 350 15.77 -13.48 13.43
N ASP A 351 14.90 -14.42 13.82
CA ASP A 351 13.50 -14.13 14.10
C ASP A 351 13.31 -13.36 15.42
N GLU A 352 12.06 -13.08 15.77
CA GLU A 352 11.67 -12.40 17.02
C GLU A 352 12.11 -13.13 18.29
N SER A 353 12.36 -14.45 18.20
CA SER A 353 12.87 -15.28 19.30
C SER A 353 14.40 -15.38 19.31
N SER A 354 15.09 -14.55 18.51
CA SER A 354 16.54 -14.59 18.30
C SER A 354 17.06 -15.92 17.72
N LYS A 355 16.19 -16.73 17.12
CA LYS A 355 16.60 -17.97 16.45
C LYS A 355 17.01 -17.66 15.03
N GLU A 356 18.15 -18.23 14.62
CA GLU A 356 18.65 -18.05 13.27
C GLU A 356 17.72 -18.72 12.26
N VAL A 357 17.19 -17.91 11.35
CA VAL A 357 16.35 -18.34 10.23
C VAL A 357 17.27 -18.54 9.04
N ARG A 358 17.11 -19.66 8.34
CA ARG A 358 17.95 -19.99 7.19
C ARG A 358 17.73 -18.96 6.07
N SER A 359 18.66 -18.04 5.92
CA SER A 359 18.75 -17.15 4.75
C SER A 359 19.86 -17.65 3.84
N SER A 360 19.59 -17.77 2.54
CA SER A 360 20.70 -17.81 1.58
C SER A 360 21.35 -16.42 1.57
N PRO A 361 22.69 -16.32 1.43
CA PRO A 361 23.37 -15.03 1.40
C PRO A 361 22.81 -14.21 0.24
N MET A 362 22.04 -13.19 0.59
CA MET A 362 21.38 -12.26 -0.32
C MET A 362 21.66 -10.85 0.19
N ASP A 363 21.63 -9.89 -0.72
CA ASP A 363 21.54 -8.50 -0.33
C ASP A 363 20.12 -8.25 0.21
N ALA A 364 20.00 -7.45 1.27
CA ALA A 364 18.72 -7.08 1.86
C ALA A 364 18.46 -5.59 1.66
N PHE A 365 17.30 -5.27 1.10
CA PHE A 365 16.77 -3.92 1.03
C PHE A 365 15.72 -3.77 2.13
N ILE A 366 16.05 -2.98 3.15
CA ILE A 366 15.24 -2.83 4.35
C ILE A 366 14.63 -1.43 4.34
N PRO A 367 13.29 -1.28 4.29
CA PRO A 367 12.66 0.03 4.39
C PRO A 367 13.05 0.72 5.71
N SER A 368 13.48 1.97 5.66
CA SER A 368 13.88 2.76 6.85
C SER A 368 12.75 2.86 7.87
N SER A 369 11.49 2.86 7.43
CA SER A 369 10.28 2.86 8.29
C SER A 369 10.16 1.62 9.17
N ARG A 370 10.79 0.50 8.77
CA ARG A 370 10.81 -0.75 9.53
C ARG A 370 12.01 -0.86 10.46
N ILE A 371 12.97 0.06 10.39
CA ILE A 371 14.21 -0.01 11.18
C ILE A 371 14.00 0.69 12.51
N ILE A 372 14.05 -0.09 13.60
CA ILE A 372 14.07 0.47 14.96
C ILE A 372 15.47 0.98 15.28
N ARG A 373 16.50 0.20 14.94
CA ARG A 373 17.88 0.49 15.35
C ARG A 373 18.89 -0.13 14.40
N ILE A 374 20.01 0.56 14.22
CA ILE A 374 21.20 0.05 13.53
C ILE A 374 22.36 0.12 14.52
N GLU A 375 23.04 -1.00 14.72
CA GLU A 375 24.23 -1.11 15.58
C GLU A 375 25.40 -1.64 14.75
N PRO A 376 26.63 -1.11 14.89
CA PRO A 376 27.80 -1.77 14.33
C PRO A 376 28.00 -3.12 15.02
N VAL A 377 28.32 -4.16 14.25
CA VAL A 377 28.74 -5.45 14.78
C VAL A 377 30.26 -5.44 14.80
N GLU A 378 30.85 -5.58 15.99
CA GLU A 378 32.28 -5.84 16.08
C GLU A 378 32.55 -7.20 15.45
N ASP A 379 33.28 -7.19 14.33
CA ASP A 379 33.72 -8.43 13.69
C ASP A 379 34.70 -9.14 14.64
N PRO A 380 34.33 -10.30 15.21
CA PRO A 380 35.23 -11.03 16.10
C PRO A 380 36.48 -11.53 15.38
N ALA A 381 36.49 -11.51 14.04
CA ALA A 381 37.64 -11.90 13.21
C ALA A 381 38.57 -10.73 12.85
N SER A 382 38.23 -9.48 13.20
CA SER A 382 39.18 -8.37 13.05
C SER A 382 40.37 -8.62 14.00
N PRO A 383 41.59 -8.84 13.49
CA PRO A 383 42.74 -9.05 14.35
C PRO A 383 42.92 -7.80 15.19
N VAL A 384 42.81 -7.93 16.51
CA VAL A 384 43.23 -6.87 17.43
C VAL A 384 44.72 -6.64 17.13
N LEU A 385 45.01 -5.55 16.42
CA LEU A 385 46.37 -5.16 16.10
C LEU A 385 47.01 -4.75 17.43
N THR A 386 47.56 -5.73 18.14
CA THR A 386 48.29 -5.50 19.38
C THR A 386 49.62 -4.90 18.96
N VAL A 387 49.68 -3.58 18.84
CA VAL A 387 50.94 -2.87 18.61
C VAL A 387 51.69 -2.88 19.93
N ASP A 388 52.64 -3.81 20.07
CA ASP A 388 53.51 -3.90 21.24
C ASP A 388 54.59 -2.80 21.16
N LEU A 389 54.21 -1.56 21.50
CA LEU A 389 55.16 -0.45 21.61
C LEU A 389 55.94 -0.57 22.93
N ARG A 390 57.07 -1.27 22.89
CA ARG A 390 58.04 -1.25 23.99
C ARG A 390 58.84 0.05 23.98
N ALA A 391 58.35 1.06 24.67
CA ALA A 391 59.16 2.16 25.17
C ALA A 391 59.04 2.18 26.71
N ASN A 392 60.17 2.09 27.41
CA ASN A 392 60.29 2.24 28.87
C ASN A 392 59.53 1.23 29.76
N GLY A 393 59.44 -0.05 29.36
CA GLY A 393 59.04 -1.12 30.28
C GLY A 393 57.60 -1.07 30.82
N ARG A 394 56.71 -0.31 30.17
CA ARG A 394 55.28 -0.28 30.48
C ARG A 394 54.47 -0.68 29.25
N THR A 395 53.68 -1.74 29.41
CA THR A 395 52.68 -2.17 28.42
C THR A 395 51.48 -1.23 28.51
N HIS A 396 51.18 -0.54 27.42
CA HIS A 396 49.96 0.24 27.28
C HIS A 396 49.02 -0.50 26.32
N VAL A 397 47.87 -0.96 26.84
CA VAL A 397 46.79 -1.52 26.03
C VAL A 397 45.87 -0.37 25.66
N PHE A 398 45.76 -0.07 24.37
CA PHE A 398 44.80 0.89 23.86
C PHE A 398 43.65 0.11 23.22
N HIS A 399 42.45 0.29 23.76
CA HIS A 399 41.21 -0.01 23.06
C HIS A 399 40.85 1.24 22.25
N ARG A 400 40.47 1.07 20.98
CA ARG A 400 40.01 2.18 20.16
C ARG A 400 38.62 2.60 20.56
#